data_AF-A0A3D4NY10-F1
#
_entry.id   AF-A0A3D4NY10-F1
#
_cell.length_a   1.000
_cell.length_b   1.000
_cell.length_c   1.000
_cell.angle_alpha   90.00
_cell.angle_beta   90.00
_cell.angle_gamma   90.00
#
_symmetry.space_group_name_H-M   'P 1'
#
loop_
_entity.id
_entity.type
_entity.pdbx_description
1 polymer ?
#
loop_
_entity_poly.entity_id
_entity_poly.type
_entity_poly.pdbx_seq_one_letter_code
_entity_poly.pdbx_strand_id
1 'polypeptide(L)' 'MDVLSLSRLQFAVTAAFHFIFVPLTLGLSLLVAYMETRYLQTGDTMYLKMTKFWGKLFLINFILGVVTGITLEFQFG' A
#
# COMPACT_ATOMS: atom_id res chain seq x y z
N MET A 1 33.11 -3.39 1.55
CA MET A 1 32.03 -3.66 2.51
C MET A 1 32.06 -5.14 2.83
N ASP A 2 31.95 -5.53 4.09
CA ASP A 2 31.86 -6.92 4.52
C ASP A 2 30.43 -7.45 4.36
N VAL A 3 30.26 -8.77 4.45
CA VAL A 3 28.97 -9.46 4.25
C VAL A 3 27.91 -8.92 5.21
N LEU A 4 28.26 -8.71 6.49
CA LEU A 4 27.33 -8.20 7.49
C LEU A 4 26.79 -6.81 7.12
N SER A 5 27.67 -5.89 6.69
CA SER A 5 27.25 -4.55 6.27
C SER A 5 26.38 -4.58 5.00
N LEU A 6 26.69 -5.47 4.06
CA LEU A 6 25.88 -5.65 2.84
C LEU A 6 24.49 -6.22 3.17
N SER A 7 24.39 -7.21 4.05
CA SER A 7 23.11 -7.78 4.49
C SER A 7 22.24 -6.73 5.18
N ARG A 8 22.83 -5.89 6.05
CA ARG A 8 22.12 -4.77 6.69
C ARG A 8 21.62 -3.75 5.69
N LEU A 9 22.46 -3.38 4.71
CA LEU A 9 22.09 -2.44 3.67
C LEU A 9 20.96 -2.99 2.80
N GLN A 10 21.04 -4.26 2.38
CA GLN A 10 20.00 -4.93 1.61
C GLN A 10 18.65 -4.89 2.36
N PHE A 11 18.64 -5.28 3.62
CA PHE A 11 17.42 -5.27 4.44
C PHE A 11 16.88 -3.85 4.64
N ALA A 12 17.75 -2.88 4.95
CA ALA A 12 17.35 -1.49 5.13
C ALA A 12 16.70 -0.90 3.88
N VAL A 13 17.26 -1.18 2.69
CA VAL A 13 16.70 -0.73 1.41
C VAL A 13 15.35 -1.40 1.15
N THR A 14 15.25 -2.72 1.30
CA THR A 14 13.98 -3.45 1.07
C THR A 14 12.88 -2.99 2.02
N ALA A 15 13.19 -2.84 3.31
CA ALA A 15 12.23 -2.36 4.31
C ALA A 15 11.80 -0.92 4.03
N ALA A 16 12.73 -0.02 3.71
CA ALA A 16 12.41 1.37 3.38
C ALA A 16 11.52 1.48 2.14
N PHE A 17 11.83 0.74 1.07
CA PHE A 17 11.00 0.71 -0.14
C PHE A 17 9.61 0.16 0.14
N HIS A 18 9.49 -0.94 0.88
CA HIS A 18 8.19 -1.51 1.25
C HIS A 18 7.34 -0.52 2.04
N PHE A 19 7.95 0.18 3.01
CA PHE A 19 7.24 1.08 3.92
C PHE A 19 6.73 2.37 3.25
N ILE A 20 7.08 2.66 2.00
CA ILE A 20 6.43 3.74 1.23
C ILE A 20 4.99 3.37 0.88
N PHE A 21 4.75 2.09 0.53
CA PHE A 21 3.45 1.60 0.09
C PHE A 21 2.49 1.30 1.25
N VAL A 22 3.02 0.95 2.42
CA VAL A 22 2.24 0.58 3.62
C VAL A 22 1.31 1.71 4.11
N PRO A 23 1.80 2.92 4.47
CA PRO A 23 0.94 3.98 4.98
C PRO A 23 -0.04 4.48 3.92
N LEU A 24 0.35 4.50 2.64
CA LEU A 24 -0.55 4.83 1.54
C LEU A 24 -1.68 3.80 1.41
N THR A 25 -1.38 2.51 1.54
CA THR A 25 -2.40 1.45 1.52
C THR A 25 -3.38 1.61 2.68
N LEU A 26 -2.88 1.83 3.90
CA LEU A 26 -3.71 2.01 5.10
C LEU A 26 -4.59 3.27 5.02
N GLY A 27 -4.03 4.38 4.53
CA GLY A 27 -4.79 5.62 4.37
C GLY A 27 -5.85 5.53 3.26
N LEU A 28 -5.46 5.01 2.08
CA LEU A 28 -6.36 4.88 0.94
C LEU A 28 -7.48 3.86 1.19
N SER A 29 -7.22 2.78 1.93
CA SER A 29 -8.26 1.79 2.23
C SER A 29 -9.40 2.39 3.06
N LEU A 30 -9.08 3.14 4.11
CA LEU A 30 -10.06 3.86 4.93
C LEU A 30 -10.80 4.93 4.12
N LEU A 31 -10.06 5.68 3.29
CA LEU A 31 -10.59 6.74 2.46
C LEU A 31 -11.61 6.20 1.42
N VAL A 32 -11.26 5.11 0.73
CA VAL A 32 -12.13 4.44 -0.27
C VAL A 32 -13.35 3.83 0.42
N ALA A 33 -13.16 3.14 1.56
CA ALA A 33 -14.27 2.57 2.34
C ALA A 33 -15.24 3.65 2.82
N TYR A 34 -14.73 4.81 3.26
CA TYR A 34 -15.55 5.94 3.65
C TYR A 34 -16.38 6.47 2.47
N MET A 35 -15.76 6.72 1.32
CA MET A 35 -16.47 7.23 0.14
C MET A 35 -17.56 6.28 -0.33
N GLU A 36 -17.28 4.97 -0.39
CA GLU A 36 -18.28 3.98 -0.78
C GLU A 36 -19.43 3.94 0.22
N THR A 37 -19.12 4.00 1.52
CA THR A 37 -20.15 4.08 2.58
C THR A 37 -21.02 5.33 2.41
N ARG A 38 -20.43 6.48 2.10
CA ARG A 38 -21.18 7.73 1.84
C ARG A 38 -22.04 7.64 0.59
N TYR A 39 -21.56 7.01 -0.48
CA TYR A 39 -22.37 6.73 -1.66
C TYR A 39 -23.59 5.87 -1.30
N LEU A 40 -23.41 4.76 -0.57
CA LEU A 40 -24.51 3.87 -0.18
C LEU A 40 -25.53 4.56 0.73
N GLN A 41 -25.10 5.49 1.60
CA GLN A 41 -25.99 6.23 2.49
C GLN A 41 -26.77 7.34 1.79
N THR A 42 -26.17 8.01 0.80
CA THR A 42 -26.72 9.26 0.23
C THR A 42 -27.25 9.10 -1.19
N GLY A 43 -26.83 8.07 -1.92
CA GLY A 43 -27.07 7.91 -3.36
C GLY A 43 -26.29 8.89 -4.24
N ASP A 44 -25.43 9.75 -3.67
CA ASP A 44 -24.68 10.74 -4.44
C ASP A 44 -23.58 10.09 -5.28
N THR A 45 -23.80 10.07 -6.59
CA THR A 45 -22.90 9.47 -7.59
C THR A 45 -21.51 10.10 -7.63
N MET A 46 -21.30 11.29 -7.06
CA MET A 46 -19.97 11.88 -6.94
C MET A 46 -19.08 11.01 -6.06
N TYR A 47 -19.57 10.53 -4.91
CA TYR A 47 -18.81 9.63 -4.05
C TYR A 47 -18.45 8.33 -4.76
N LEU A 48 -19.36 7.74 -5.56
CA LEU A 48 -19.06 6.55 -6.35
C LEU A 48 -17.93 6.78 -7.37
N LYS A 49 -17.92 7.94 -8.04
CA LYS A 49 -16.84 8.31 -8.97
C LYS A 49 -15.51 8.42 -8.22
N MET A 50 -15.52 9.04 -7.05
CA MET A 50 -14.33 9.16 -6.20
C MET A 50 -13.86 7.79 -5.69
N THR A 51 -14.75 6.90 -5.22
CA THR A 51 -14.40 5.51 -4.83
C THR A 51 -13.68 4.81 -5.97
N LYS A 52 -14.21 4.88 -7.20
CA LYS A 52 -13.59 4.20 -8.35
C LYS A 52 -12.22 4.77 -8.71
N PHE A 53 -12.06 6.09 -8.68
CA PHE A 53 -10.79 6.74 -8.96
C PHE A 53 -9.72 6.39 -7.92
N TRP A 54 -10.02 6.62 -6.64
CA TRP A 54 -9.08 6.36 -5.55
C TRP A 54 -8.86 4.87 -5.32
N GLY A 55 -9.88 4.03 -5.53
CA GLY A 55 -9.80 2.58 -5.49
C GLY A 55 -8.84 2.00 -6.53
N LYS A 56 -8.77 2.60 -7.73
CA LYS A 56 -7.78 2.20 -8.73
C LYS A 56 -6.35 2.50 -8.27
N LEU A 57 -6.11 3.67 -7.69
CA LEU A 57 -4.80 4.04 -7.15
C LEU A 57 -4.41 3.16 -5.94
N PHE A 58 -5.38 2.89 -5.05
CA PHE A 58 -5.23 1.95 -3.95
C PHE A 58 -4.78 0.57 -4.45
N LEU A 59 -5.44 0.03 -5.47
CA LEU A 59 -5.12 -1.31 -5.99
C LEU A 59 -3.70 -1.37 -6.56
N ILE A 60 -3.27 -0.35 -7.31
CA ILE A 60 -1.90 -0.27 -7.84
C ILE A 60 -0.88 -0.24 -6.70
N ASN A 61 -1.11 0.64 -5.71
CA ASN A 61 -0.24 0.77 -4.54
C ASN A 61 -0.18 -0.52 -3.70
N PHE A 62 -1.34 -1.17 -3.53
CA PHE A 62 -1.46 -2.41 -2.78
C PHE A 62 -0.65 -3.55 -3.41
N ILE A 63 -0.73 -3.72 -4.74
CA ILE A 63 0.04 -4.75 -5.45
C ILE A 63 1.55 -4.56 -5.24
N LEU A 64 2.05 -3.31 -5.36
CA LEU A 64 3.46 -3.01 -5.11
C LEU A 64 3.85 -3.28 -3.65
N GLY A 65 2.97 -2.94 -2.71
CA GLY A 65 3.14 -3.28 -1.29
C GLY A 65 3.25 -4.78 -1.05
N VAL A 66 2.38 -5.59 -1.65
CA VAL A 66 2.40 -7.06 -1.50
C VAL A 66 3.71 -7.66 -2.04
N VAL A 67 4.12 -7.28 -3.26
CA VAL A 67 5.35 -7.80 -3.89
C VAL A 67 6.59 -7.48 -3.04
N THR A 68 6.70 -6.24 -2.55
CA THR A 68 7.81 -5.82 -1.70
C THR A 68 7.76 -6.47 -0.31
N GLY A 69 6.56 -6.73 0.22
CA GLY A 69 6.35 -7.40 1.51
C GLY A 69 6.77 -8.87 1.48
N ILE A 70 6.41 -9.60 0.41
CA ILE A 70 6.86 -10.99 0.20
C ILE A 70 8.38 -11.07 0.13
N THR A 71 9.01 -10.12 -0.57
CA THR A 71 10.48 -10.06 -0.65
C THR A 71 11.10 -9.85 0.73
N LEU A 72 10.50 -8.98 1.55
CA LEU A 72 10.96 -8.74 2.92
C LEU A 72 10.74 -9.96 3.84
N GLU A 73 9.63 -10.68 3.69
CA GLU A 73 9.36 -11.92 4.43
C GLU A 73 10.46 -12.97 4.19
N PHE A 74 10.85 -13.17 2.93
CA PHE A 74 11.92 -14.10 2.57
C PHE A 74 13.33 -13.62 2.92
N GLN A 75 13.53 -12.36 3.36
CA GLN A 75 14.83 -11.90 3.88
C GLN A 75 15.08 -12.31 5.33
N PHE A 76 14.07 -12.81 6.04
CA PHE A 76 14.24 -13.34 7.41
C PHE A 76 14.65 -14.81 7.44
N GLY A 77 14.40 -15.57 6.37
CA GLY A 77 14.79 -16.98 6.23
C GLY A 77 16.20 -17.16 5.70
#